data_AF-A0A934XQ14-F1
#
_entry.id   AF-A0A934XQ14-F1
#
_cell.length_a   1.000
_cell.length_b   1.000
_cell.length_c   1.000
_cell.angle_alpha   90.00
_cell.angle_beta   90.00
_cell.angle_gamma   90.00
#
_symmetry.space_group_name_H-M   'P 1'
#
loop_
_entity.id
_entity.type
_entity.pdbx_description
1 polymer ?
#
loop_
_entity_poly.entity_id
_entity_poly.type
_entity_poly.pdbx_seq_one_letter_code
_entity_poly.pdbx_strand_id
1 'polypeptide(L)'
;MNCAAPSGREAAYYSVITLIQKLVGAVTITLTGTLLSASGYVANANLVDGLQPATALGTIRFLAGPLPAVFFVAGIILVSFYPIPRARHARILSLLAKRRAQRAARLV
;
A
#
# COMPACT_ATOMS: atom_id res chain seq x y z
N MET A 1 -13.14 12.74 25.60
CA MET A 1 -12.16 12.48 24.54
C MET A 1 -11.79 13.81 23.90
N ASN A 2 -10.66 14.41 24.31
CA ASN A 2 -10.19 15.66 23.72
C ASN A 2 -9.53 15.35 22.38
N CYS A 3 -10.29 15.49 21.31
CA CYS A 3 -9.78 15.44 19.95
C CYS A 3 -9.03 16.75 19.68
N ALA A 4 -7.72 16.74 19.90
CA ALA A 4 -6.85 17.72 19.27
C ALA A 4 -6.98 17.53 17.76
N ALA A 5 -7.58 18.49 17.06
CA ALA A 5 -7.67 18.46 15.61
C ALA A 5 -6.25 18.28 15.03
N PRO A 6 -6.02 17.28 14.15
CA PRO A 6 -4.71 17.09 13.54
C PRO A 6 -4.31 18.37 12.82
N SER A 7 -3.03 18.73 12.91
CA SER A 7 -2.53 19.92 12.23
C SER A 7 -2.88 19.84 10.73
N GLY A 8 -3.28 20.94 10.08
CA GLY A 8 -3.86 20.89 8.71
C GLY A 8 -3.00 20.18 7.66
N ARG A 9 -1.68 20.08 7.91
CA ARG A 9 -0.75 19.29 7.10
C ARG A 9 -0.97 17.78 7.25
N GLU A 10 -1.10 17.28 8.47
CA GLU A 10 -1.38 15.85 8.72
C GLU A 10 -2.74 15.44 8.15
N ALA A 11 -3.76 16.29 8.28
CA ALA A 11 -5.07 16.04 7.71
C ALA A 11 -5.04 15.93 6.17
N ALA A 12 -4.29 16.80 5.49
CA ALA A 12 -4.12 16.76 4.04
C ALA A 12 -3.31 15.54 3.55
N TYR A 13 -2.26 15.13 4.28
CA TYR A 13 -1.50 13.93 3.92
C TYR A 13 -2.36 12.66 4.01
N TYR A 14 -3.13 12.51 5.08
CA TYR A 14 -3.98 11.32 5.25
C TYR A 14 -5.10 11.24 4.22
N SER A 15 -5.71 12.37 3.83
CA SER A 15 -6.74 12.37 2.79
C SER A 15 -6.18 11.97 1.42
N VAL A 16 -5.01 12.46 1.04
CA VAL A 16 -4.38 12.09 -0.24
C VAL A 16 -4.04 10.59 -0.28
N ILE A 17 -3.42 10.06 0.78
CA ILE A 17 -3.06 8.64 0.84
C ILE A 17 -4.30 7.74 0.78
N THR A 18 -5.37 8.08 1.52
CA THR A 18 -6.60 7.27 1.51
C THR A 18 -7.35 7.36 0.17
N LEU A 19 -7.30 8.50 -0.51
CA LEU A 19 -7.83 8.62 -1.87
C LEU A 19 -7.04 7.78 -2.87
N ILE A 20 -5.71 7.79 -2.80
CA ILE A 20 -4.86 6.93 -3.62
C ILE A 20 -5.20 5.46 -3.37
N GLN A 21 -5.37 5.05 -2.11
CA GLN A 21 -5.77 3.68 -1.77
C GLN A 21 -7.12 3.29 -2.38
N LYS A 22 -8.11 4.19 -2.37
CA LYS A 22 -9.42 3.97 -3.02
C LYS A 22 -9.28 3.80 -4.53
N LEU A 23 -8.47 4.64 -5.18
CA LEU A 23 -8.22 4.56 -6.62
C LEU A 23 -7.52 3.25 -6.99
N VAL A 24 -6.47 2.88 -6.24
CA VAL A 24 -5.76 1.62 -6.43
C VAL A 24 -6.71 0.43 -6.25
N GLY A 25 -7.55 0.44 -5.22
CA GLY A 25 -8.56 -0.60 -5.00
C GLY A 25 -9.54 -0.73 -6.18
N ALA A 26 -10.08 0.38 -6.67
CA ALA A 26 -11.00 0.40 -7.80
C ALA A 26 -10.36 -0.14 -9.10
N VAL A 27 -9.14 0.31 -9.40
CA VAL A 27 -8.37 -0.16 -10.56
C VAL A 27 -8.07 -1.65 -10.43
N THR A 28 -7.64 -2.11 -9.26
CA THR A 28 -7.29 -3.52 -9.01
C THR A 28 -8.48 -4.45 -9.25
N ILE A 29 -9.66 -4.10 -8.72
CA ILE A 29 -10.87 -4.92 -8.89
C ILE A 29 -11.31 -4.95 -10.35
N THR A 30 -11.31 -3.79 -11.01
CA THR A 30 -11.71 -3.68 -12.43
C THR A 30 -10.76 -4.46 -13.34
N LEU A 31 -9.45 -4.32 -13.12
CA LEU A 31 -8.43 -5.04 -13.88
C LEU A 31 -8.55 -6.55 -13.67
N THR A 32 -8.70 -6.99 -12.41
CA THR A 32 -8.84 -8.41 -12.09
C THR A 32 -10.08 -9.01 -12.75
N GLY A 33 -11.23 -8.33 -12.65
CA GLY A 33 -12.48 -8.78 -13.27
C GLY A 33 -12.40 -8.87 -14.80
N THR A 34 -11.79 -7.87 -15.45
CA THR A 34 -11.61 -7.87 -16.92
C THR A 34 -10.67 -8.98 -17.39
N LEU A 35 -9.57 -9.21 -16.68
CA LEU A 35 -8.63 -10.29 -17.01
C LEU A 35 -9.27 -11.67 -16.83
N LEU A 36 -10.08 -11.83 -15.79
CA LEU A 36 -10.75 -13.10 -15.48
C LEU A 36 -11.84 -13.40 -16.53
N SER A 37 -12.66 -12.40 -16.89
CA SER A 37 -13.63 -12.52 -17.99
C SER A 37 -12.95 -12.86 -19.32
N ALA A 38 -11.81 -12.25 -19.62
CA ALA A 38 -11.04 -12.54 -20.84
C ALA A 38 -10.42 -13.95 -20.85
N SER A 39 -10.10 -14.51 -19.68
CA SER A 39 -9.52 -15.87 -19.55
C SER A 39 -10.52 -17.01 -19.80
N GLY A 40 -11.79 -16.69 -20.08
CA GLY A 40 -12.87 -17.66 -20.24
C GLY A 40 -13.42 -18.15 -18.91
N TYR A 41 -13.34 -17.34 -17.85
CA TYR A 41 -13.93 -17.67 -16.56
C TYR A 41 -15.43 -17.89 -16.69
N VAL A 42 -15.86 -19.11 -16.38
CA VAL A 42 -17.27 -19.47 -16.31
C VAL A 42 -17.73 -19.26 -14.88
N ALA A 43 -18.77 -18.44 -14.68
CA ALA A 43 -19.39 -18.30 -13.37
C ALA A 43 -20.00 -19.64 -12.95
N ASN A 44 -19.88 -20.00 -11.66
CA ASN A 44 -20.32 -21.29 -11.09
C ASN A 44 -21.69 -21.81 -11.55
N ALA A 45 -22.62 -20.93 -11.94
CA ALA A 45 -23.93 -21.30 -12.46
C ALA A 45 -23.89 -22.10 -13.79
N ASN A 46 -22.81 -22.02 -14.57
CA ASN A 46 -22.69 -22.61 -15.91
C ASN A 46 -21.59 -23.69 -16.00
N LEU A 47 -21.03 -24.15 -14.87
CA LEU A 47 -20.02 -25.20 -14.88
C LEU A 47 -20.66 -26.57 -15.12
N VAL A 48 -20.28 -27.24 -16.20
CA VAL A 48 -20.53 -28.68 -16.40
C VAL A 48 -19.44 -29.43 -15.62
N ASP A 49 -19.85 -30.36 -14.74
CA ASP A 49 -18.97 -31.19 -13.89
C ASP A 49 -18.09 -30.46 -12.86
N GLY A 50 -18.34 -29.16 -12.61
CA GLY A 50 -17.62 -28.39 -11.59
C GLY A 50 -16.15 -28.08 -11.93
N LEU A 51 -15.70 -28.37 -13.16
CA LEU A 51 -14.35 -28.04 -13.61
C LEU A 51 -14.28 -26.64 -14.23
N GLN A 52 -13.44 -25.76 -13.65
CA GLN A 52 -13.04 -24.52 -14.30
C GLN A 52 -12.01 -24.80 -15.41
N PRO A 53 -12.06 -24.06 -16.54
CA PRO A 53 -11.09 -24.23 -17.61
C PRO A 53 -9.66 -23.98 -17.13
N ALA A 54 -8.70 -24.76 -17.65
CA ALA A 54 -7.30 -24.70 -17.24
C ALA A 54 -6.68 -23.30 -17.43
N THR A 55 -7.17 -22.52 -18.39
CA THR A 55 -6.78 -21.13 -18.66
C THR A 55 -7.19 -20.16 -17.54
N ALA A 56 -8.39 -20.34 -16.97
CA ALA A 56 -8.87 -19.53 -15.85
C ALA A 56 -8.06 -19.83 -14.58
N LEU A 57 -7.78 -21.11 -14.30
CA LEU A 57 -6.91 -21.52 -13.18
C LEU A 57 -5.48 -20.97 -13.33
N GLY A 58 -4.93 -20.96 -14.55
CA GLY A 58 -3.63 -20.34 -14.83
C GLY A 58 -3.61 -18.84 -14.53
N THR A 59 -4.67 -18.14 -14.93
CA THR A 59 -4.83 -16.70 -14.69
C THR A 59 -4.93 -16.38 -13.21
N ILE A 60 -5.73 -17.13 -12.44
CA ILE A 60 -5.86 -16.96 -10.99
C ILE A 60 -4.51 -17.21 -10.29
N ARG A 61 -3.78 -18.27 -10.67
CA ARG A 61 -2.46 -18.58 -10.09
C ARG A 61 -1.44 -17.50 -10.40
N PHE A 62 -1.49 -16.91 -11.59
CA PHE A 62 -0.64 -15.77 -11.97
C PHE A 62 -0.93 -14.53 -11.12
N LEU A 63 -2.22 -14.21 -10.90
CA LEU A 63 -2.64 -13.07 -10.09
C LEU A 63 -2.32 -13.24 -8.60
N ALA A 64 -2.42 -14.46 -8.07
CA ALA A 64 -2.23 -14.74 -6.65
C ALA A 64 -0.76 -14.99 -6.25
N GLY A 65 0.10 -15.44 -7.17
CA GLY A 65 1.48 -15.83 -6.86
C GLY A 65 2.54 -14.93 -7.48
N PRO A 66 2.83 -15.07 -8.79
CA PRO A 66 3.87 -14.31 -9.48
C PRO A 66 3.68 -12.80 -9.39
N LEU A 67 2.45 -12.31 -9.58
CA LEU A 67 2.17 -10.88 -9.58
C LEU A 67 2.55 -10.21 -8.24
N PRO A 68 2.02 -10.62 -7.08
CA PRO A 68 2.43 -10.04 -5.80
C PRO A 68 3.90 -10.29 -5.46
N ALA A 69 4.49 -11.41 -5.89
CA ALA A 69 5.92 -11.68 -5.70
C ALA A 69 6.80 -10.62 -6.39
N VAL A 70 6.47 -10.23 -7.63
CA VAL A 70 7.19 -9.17 -8.35
C VAL A 70 7.07 -7.82 -7.64
N PHE A 71 5.86 -7.46 -7.16
CA PHE A 71 5.67 -6.25 -6.36
C PHE A 71 6.50 -6.26 -5.07
N PHE A 72 6.63 -7.42 -4.44
CA PHE A 72 7.43 -7.59 -3.22
C PHE A 72 8.92 -7.40 -3.50
N VAL A 73 9.43 -8.01 -4.56
CA VAL A 73 10.83 -7.85 -5.00
C VAL A 73 11.12 -6.40 -5.35
N ALA A 74 10.22 -5.72 -6.07
CA ALA A 74 10.35 -4.29 -6.35
C ALA A 74 10.39 -3.45 -5.06
N GLY A 75 9.55 -3.78 -4.08
CA GLY A 75 9.57 -3.16 -2.75
C GLY A 75 10.90 -3.36 -2.03
N ILE A 76 11.46 -4.57 -2.05
CA ILE A 76 12.78 -4.87 -1.46
C ILE A 76 13.87 -4.05 -2.13
N ILE A 77 13.86 -3.94 -3.46
CA ILE A 77 14.82 -3.14 -4.23
C ILE A 77 14.73 -1.67 -3.81
N LEU A 78 13.52 -1.09 -3.76
CA LEU A 78 13.31 0.30 -3.35
C LEU A 78 13.75 0.56 -1.91
N VAL A 79 13.45 -0.35 -0.99
CA VAL A 79 13.90 -0.25 0.42
C VAL A 79 15.42 -0.35 0.52
N SER A 80 16.05 -1.18 -0.31
CA SER A 80 17.51 -1.31 -0.37
C SER A 80 18.20 -0.04 -0.87
N PHE A 81 17.53 0.75 -1.71
CA PHE A 81 17.98 2.10 -2.10
C PHE A 81 17.75 3.16 -1.02
N TYR A 82 16.95 2.88 0.01
CA TYR A 82 16.67 3.79 1.12
C TYR A 82 17.25 3.27 2.45
N PRO A 83 18.55 2.92 2.53
CA PRO A 83 19.16 2.55 3.80
C PRO A 83 19.06 3.78 4.71
N ILE A 84 18.40 3.64 5.86
CA ILE A 84 18.30 4.71 6.85
C ILE A 84 19.44 4.50 7.87
N PRO A 85 20.60 5.14 7.69
CA PRO A 85 21.72 4.92 8.59
C PRO A 85 21.36 5.42 9.99
N ARG A 86 21.79 4.68 11.02
CA ARG A 86 21.56 5.03 12.44
C ARG A 86 22.04 6.44 12.78
N ALA A 87 23.08 6.93 12.10
CA ALA A 87 23.56 8.31 12.19
C ALA A 87 22.50 9.35 11.81
N ARG A 88 21.68 9.08 10.78
CA ARG A 88 20.59 9.99 10.37
C ARG A 88 19.48 10.01 11.41
N HIS A 89 19.14 8.86 11.98
CA HIS A 89 18.19 8.76 13.10
C HIS A 89 18.67 9.54 14.33
N ALA A 90 19.93 9.34 14.76
CA ALA A 90 20.51 10.03 15.91
C ALA A 90 20.53 11.56 15.69
N ARG A 91 20.86 12.01 14.47
CA ARG A 91 20.79 13.43 14.09
C ARG A 91 19.38 13.98 14.23
N ILE A 92 18.36 13.28 13.72
CA ILE A 92 16.95 13.72 13.84
C ILE A 92 16.51 13.81 15.31
N LEU A 93 16.86 12.82 16.14
CA LEU A 93 16.54 12.83 17.57
C LEU A 93 17.20 14.01 18.30
N SER A 94 18.47 14.30 17.99
CA SER A 94 19.18 15.45 18.57
C SER A 94 18.52 16.78 18.18
N LEU A 95 18.06 16.92 16.94
CA LEU A 95 17.35 18.11 16.46
C LEU A 95 15.99 18.28 17.14
N LEU A 96 15.27 17.18 17.36
CA LEU A 96 14.00 17.19 18.08
C LEU A 96 14.18 17.57 19.56
N ALA A 97 15.21 17.04 20.22
CA ALA A 97 15.53 17.38 21.60
C ALA A 97 15.85 18.88 21.76
N LYS A 98 16.69 19.44 20.88
CA LYS A 98 16.99 20.87 20.85
C LYS A 98 15.74 21.74 20.66
N ARG A 99 14.87 21.38 19.71
CA ARG A 99 13.61 22.11 19.48
C ARG A 99 12.66 22.05 20.68
N ARG A 100 12.58 20.91 21.37
CA ARG A 100 11.77 20.77 22.59
C ARG A 100 12.31 21.65 23.73
N ALA A 101 13.62 21.66 23.95
CA ALA A 101 14.26 22.51 24.96
C ALA A 101 14.05 24.00 24.69
N GLN A 102 14.22 24.44 23.44
CA GLN A 102 13.94 25.82 23.03
C GLN A 102 12.47 26.22 23.24
N ARG A 103 11.54 25.29 22.99
CA ARG A 103 10.10 25.55 23.20
C ARG A 103 9.76 25.64 24.68
N ALA A 104 10.39 24.84 25.53
CA ALA A 104 10.24 24.91 26.99
C ALA A 104 10.81 26.22 27.55
N ALA A 105 12.01 26.63 27.12
CA ALA A 105 12.63 27.88 27.54
C ALA A 105 11.91 29.15 27.03
N ARG A 106 11.02 29.03 26.03
CA ARG A 106 10.18 30.13 25.55
C ARG A 106 8.86 30.27 26.33
N LEU A 107 8.52 29.27 27.14
CA LEU A 107 7.29 29.23 27.95
C LEU A 107 7.55 29.51 29.44
N VAL A 108 8.81 29.71 29.81
CA VAL A 108 9.30 30.16 31.12
C VAL A 108 9.81 31.59 30.95
#